data_AF-B3PND0-F1
#
_entry.id   AF-B3PND0-F1
#
_cell.length_a   1.000
_cell.length_b   1.000
_cell.length_c   1.000
_cell.angle_alpha   90.00
_cell.angle_beta   90.00
_cell.angle_gamma   90.00
#
_symmetry.space_group_name_H-M   'P 1'
#
loop_
_entity.id
_entity.type
_entity.pdbx_description
1 polymer ?
#
loop_
_entity_poly.entity_id
_entity_poly.type
_entity_poly.pdbx_seq_one_letter_code
_entity_poly.pdbx_strand_id
1 'polypeptide(L)'
;MDENNNDNVVKEPKSSKKAKKITNSILMFGGLLVSLVAVIAIPLALNSNKDIKRDRYLDDGVDLNIQTKKEIKEIVKDKEYDFDFNQEEKDIKNNVFNDDFRILKTSNSFIQKLPIIDHETTPSFNKNDNFKKFYEKWKIQNNGKGRKSVSTTSETIVNSFDFLKFLKDYYKEKNALTEEKISNMLKASHLLDLELIKNNFTYVIEREKQYLYKDLKAKIIAVNIREFIKKCIDGLREFGAKNNINNILNKAIIKQATFSTKMTIDPITHEIKHFTFNSKINISLKNE
;
A
#
# COMPACT_ATOMS: atom_id res chain seq x y z
N MET A 1 57.05 52.38 -66.57
CA MET A 1 57.17 53.42 -65.54
C MET A 1 55.78 53.90 -65.25
N ASP A 2 55.50 53.88 -63.96
CA ASP A 2 54.23 54.11 -63.30
C ASP A 2 53.63 55.49 -63.62
N GLU A 3 52.31 55.58 -63.72
CA GLU A 3 51.48 56.12 -62.63
C GLU A 3 50.00 56.08 -63.02
N ASN A 4 49.21 55.45 -62.13
CA ASN A 4 47.77 55.53 -62.09
C ASN A 4 47.34 56.95 -61.71
N ASN A 5 46.21 57.41 -62.26
CA ASN A 5 45.29 58.21 -61.46
C ASN A 5 43.86 57.76 -61.71
N ASN A 6 43.28 57.22 -60.65
CA ASN A 6 41.92 56.73 -60.54
C ASN A 6 41.22 57.70 -59.57
N ASP A 7 40.21 58.44 -60.06
CA ASP A 7 39.34 59.21 -59.18
C ASP A 7 38.29 58.27 -58.56
N ASN A 8 38.33 58.21 -57.23
CA ASN A 8 37.32 57.59 -56.40
C ASN A 8 36.12 58.55 -56.23
N VAL A 9 34.92 58.07 -56.52
CA VAL A 9 33.69 58.60 -55.91
C VAL A 9 32.96 57.46 -55.21
N VAL A 10 32.99 57.52 -53.89
CA VAL A 10 32.19 56.73 -52.96
C VAL A 10 30.72 57.13 -53.09
N LYS A 11 29.83 56.14 -53.23
CA LYS A 11 28.40 56.27 -52.90
C LYS A 11 28.06 55.30 -51.78
N GLU A 12 27.61 55.85 -50.65
CA GLU A 12 27.04 55.12 -49.51
C GLU A 12 25.80 54.30 -49.93
N PRO A 13 25.59 53.09 -49.38
CA PRO A 13 24.32 52.39 -49.54
C PRO A 13 23.30 52.84 -48.48
N LYS A 14 22.11 53.20 -48.98
CA LYS A 14 20.93 53.63 -48.21
C LYS A 14 20.46 52.57 -47.19
N SER A 15 20.14 53.05 -45.99
CA SER A 15 19.62 52.27 -44.86
C SER A 15 18.35 51.44 -45.19
N SER A 16 18.34 50.15 -44.82
CA SER A 16 17.12 49.30 -44.87
C SER A 16 16.50 49.13 -43.47
N LYS A 17 15.91 50.21 -42.93
CA LYS A 17 15.15 50.17 -41.66
C LYS A 17 13.93 49.21 -41.66
N LYS A 18 13.53 48.66 -42.82
CA LYS A 18 12.38 47.75 -42.96
C LYS A 18 12.68 46.29 -42.54
N ALA A 19 13.91 45.81 -42.73
CA ALA A 19 14.26 44.42 -42.39
C ALA A 19 14.26 44.17 -40.86
N LYS A 20 14.71 45.14 -40.06
CA LYS A 20 14.72 45.04 -38.57
C LYS A 20 13.32 44.98 -37.93
N LYS A 21 12.29 45.53 -38.57
CA LYS A 21 10.91 45.48 -38.02
C LYS A 21 10.28 44.09 -38.21
N ILE A 22 10.53 43.43 -39.33
CA ILE A 22 9.92 42.13 -39.65
C ILE A 22 10.50 41.02 -38.76
N THR A 23 11.82 41.02 -38.50
CA THR A 23 12.44 40.05 -37.58
C THR A 23 12.02 40.23 -36.14
N ASN A 24 11.84 41.47 -35.65
CA ASN A 24 11.29 41.71 -34.31
C ASN A 24 9.83 41.25 -34.17
N SER A 25 9.02 41.43 -35.21
CA SER A 25 7.65 40.91 -35.22
C SER A 25 7.62 39.38 -35.28
N ILE A 26 8.45 38.73 -36.11
CA ILE A 26 8.52 37.26 -36.18
C ILE A 26 9.03 36.67 -34.86
N LEU A 27 10.00 37.29 -34.19
CA LEU A 27 10.47 36.87 -32.88
C LEU A 27 9.41 37.07 -31.79
N MET A 28 8.67 38.18 -31.81
CA MET A 28 7.56 38.41 -30.86
C MET A 28 6.39 37.46 -31.08
N PHE A 29 5.97 37.23 -32.34
CA PHE A 29 4.91 36.29 -32.67
C PHE A 29 5.34 34.83 -32.42
N GLY A 30 6.60 34.48 -32.73
CA GLY A 30 7.17 33.19 -32.38
C GLY A 30 7.25 32.97 -30.86
N GLY A 31 7.67 33.99 -30.11
CA GLY A 31 7.67 33.96 -28.65
C GLY A 31 6.27 33.83 -28.04
N LEU A 32 5.27 34.50 -28.62
CA LEU A 32 3.85 34.38 -28.24
C LEU A 32 3.28 32.99 -28.56
N LEU A 33 3.63 32.41 -29.72
CA LEU A 33 3.23 31.05 -30.08
C LEU A 33 3.86 30.02 -29.14
N VAL A 34 5.14 30.16 -28.81
CA VAL A 34 5.83 29.27 -27.87
C VAL A 34 5.24 29.38 -26.47
N SER A 35 4.92 30.58 -25.99
CA SER A 35 4.30 30.75 -24.68
C SER A 35 2.85 30.25 -24.64
N LEU A 36 2.07 30.43 -25.70
CA LEU A 36 0.70 29.88 -25.79
C LEU A 36 0.72 28.35 -25.83
N VAL A 37 1.64 27.77 -26.62
CA VAL A 37 1.86 26.31 -26.65
C VAL A 37 2.33 25.83 -25.28
N ALA A 38 3.22 26.54 -24.58
CA ALA A 38 3.67 26.19 -23.25
C ALA A 38 2.52 26.24 -22.21
N VAL A 39 1.65 27.25 -22.26
CA VAL A 39 0.48 27.38 -21.36
C VAL A 39 -0.53 26.25 -21.56
N ILE A 40 -0.61 25.65 -22.76
CA ILE A 40 -1.51 24.53 -23.05
C ILE A 40 -0.80 23.18 -22.81
N ALA A 41 0.42 23.03 -23.33
CA ALA A 41 1.19 21.80 -23.31
C ALA A 41 1.81 21.50 -21.93
N ILE A 42 2.17 22.50 -21.12
CA ILE A 42 2.70 22.24 -19.76
C ILE A 42 1.61 21.68 -18.85
N PRO A 43 0.39 22.25 -18.77
CA PRO A 43 -0.70 21.62 -18.05
C PRO A 43 -1.09 20.29 -18.67
N LEU A 44 -1.14 20.14 -20.00
CA LEU A 44 -1.43 18.85 -20.64
C LEU A 44 -0.33 17.80 -20.46
N ALA A 45 0.94 18.17 -20.29
CA ALA A 45 2.04 17.23 -19.99
C ALA A 45 2.16 16.93 -18.49
N LEU A 46 1.71 17.86 -17.64
CA LEU A 46 1.57 17.63 -16.19
C LEU A 46 0.29 16.85 -15.86
N ASN A 47 -0.76 16.99 -16.67
CA ASN A 47 -2.08 16.37 -16.54
C ASN A 47 -2.29 15.20 -17.53
N SER A 48 -1.35 14.94 -18.44
CA SER A 48 -1.32 13.69 -19.20
C SER A 48 -1.12 12.64 -18.15
N ASN A 49 -2.18 11.91 -17.82
CA ASN A 49 -2.24 10.77 -16.93
C ASN A 49 -0.83 10.26 -16.64
N LYS A 50 -0.20 10.84 -15.60
CA LYS A 50 0.76 10.08 -14.86
C LYS A 50 -0.13 8.98 -14.31
N ASP A 51 -0.21 7.88 -15.05
CA ASP A 51 -0.10 6.56 -14.45
C ASP A 51 0.82 6.80 -13.28
N ILE A 52 0.21 6.90 -12.09
CA ILE A 52 0.90 7.11 -10.84
C ILE A 52 1.89 5.97 -10.88
N LYS A 53 3.13 6.29 -11.25
CA LYS A 53 4.21 5.31 -11.31
C LYS A 53 4.15 4.72 -9.93
N ARG A 54 3.71 3.45 -9.82
CA ARG A 54 3.78 2.64 -8.61
C ARG A 54 5.02 3.12 -7.89
N ASP A 55 4.87 3.70 -6.70
CA ASP A 55 6.00 4.21 -5.93
C ASP A 55 7.11 3.17 -6.05
N ARG A 56 8.19 3.47 -6.78
CA ARG A 56 9.32 2.52 -6.96
C ARG A 56 9.91 2.10 -5.61
N TYR A 57 9.59 2.87 -4.57
CA TYR A 57 9.91 2.62 -3.16
C TYR A 57 9.04 1.55 -2.46
N LEU A 58 8.09 0.89 -3.13
CA LEU A 58 7.34 -0.22 -2.53
C LEU A 58 8.02 -1.59 -2.72
N ASP A 59 8.82 -1.76 -3.77
CA ASP A 59 9.40 -3.08 -4.13
C ASP A 59 10.92 -3.19 -3.82
N ASP A 60 11.61 -2.08 -3.57
CA ASP A 60 13.04 -2.12 -3.25
C ASP A 60 13.28 -2.30 -1.74
N GLY A 61 13.49 -3.54 -1.31
CA GLY A 61 14.60 -3.77 -0.36
C GLY A 61 14.44 -4.74 0.81
N VAL A 62 13.27 -5.34 1.09
CA VAL A 62 13.19 -6.34 2.17
C VAL A 62 12.34 -7.54 1.76
N ASP A 63 12.99 -8.53 1.15
CA ASP A 63 12.41 -9.88 1.06
C ASP A 63 12.53 -10.54 2.44
N LEU A 64 11.38 -10.69 3.11
CA LEU A 64 11.32 -11.40 4.39
C LEU A 64 11.42 -12.92 4.21
N ASN A 65 11.32 -13.41 2.98
CA ASN A 65 11.30 -14.83 2.61
C ASN A 65 10.37 -15.63 3.53
N ILE A 66 9.12 -15.16 3.65
CA ILE A 66 8.07 -15.86 4.40
C ILE A 66 7.22 -16.63 3.41
N GLN A 67 7.11 -17.94 3.65
CA GLN A 67 6.36 -18.81 2.76
C GLN A 67 4.86 -18.72 3.00
N THR A 68 4.10 -19.02 1.95
CA THR A 68 2.65 -19.22 2.03
C THR A 68 2.40 -20.69 1.84
N LYS A 69 1.85 -21.33 2.88
CA LYS A 69 1.40 -22.71 2.83
C LYS A 69 -0.02 -22.72 2.26
N LYS A 70 -0.23 -23.58 1.26
CA LYS A 70 -1.53 -23.80 0.62
C LYS A 70 -1.91 -25.26 0.82
N GLU A 71 -3.04 -25.48 1.46
CA GLU A 71 -3.67 -26.80 1.59
C GLU A 71 -4.99 -26.78 0.84
N ILE A 72 -5.27 -27.84 0.07
CA ILE A 72 -6.54 -28.01 -0.63
C ILE A 72 -7.18 -29.27 -0.08
N LYS A 73 -8.38 -29.12 0.46
CA LYS A 73 -9.18 -30.23 0.96
C LYS A 73 -10.40 -30.42 0.06
N GLU A 74 -10.49 -31.58 -0.54
CA GLU A 74 -11.71 -32.00 -1.25
C GLU A 74 -12.74 -32.47 -0.23
N ILE A 75 -13.89 -31.81 -0.19
CA ILE A 75 -15.00 -32.08 0.74
C ILE A 75 -15.99 -33.04 0.08
N VAL A 76 -16.35 -32.75 -1.17
CA VAL A 76 -17.19 -33.62 -2.00
C VAL A 76 -16.46 -33.81 -3.31
N LYS A 77 -16.26 -35.07 -3.69
CA LYS A 77 -15.49 -35.44 -4.88
C LYS A 77 -15.94 -34.63 -6.10
N ASP A 78 -15.00 -33.96 -6.75
CA ASP A 78 -15.17 -33.14 -7.95
C ASP A 78 -16.12 -31.92 -7.81
N LYS A 79 -16.69 -31.68 -6.61
CA LYS A 79 -17.78 -30.71 -6.37
C LYS A 79 -17.46 -29.66 -5.33
N GLU A 80 -16.94 -30.02 -4.17
CA GLU A 80 -16.73 -29.07 -3.08
C GLU A 80 -15.30 -29.12 -2.58
N TYR A 81 -14.67 -27.95 -2.49
CA TYR A 81 -13.27 -27.80 -2.11
C TYR A 81 -13.09 -26.67 -1.11
N ASP A 82 -12.27 -26.89 -0.10
CA ASP A 82 -11.76 -25.86 0.80
C ASP A 82 -10.28 -25.61 0.53
N PHE A 83 -9.93 -24.33 0.48
CA PHE A 83 -8.57 -23.84 0.28
C PHE A 83 -8.14 -23.11 1.55
N ASP A 84 -7.12 -23.65 2.21
CA ASP A 84 -6.49 -23.05 3.38
C ASP A 84 -5.14 -22.45 3.00
N PHE A 85 -5.07 -21.12 3.01
CA PHE A 85 -3.84 -20.38 2.83
C PHE A 85 -3.39 -19.81 4.17
N ASN A 86 -2.19 -20.21 4.61
CA ASN A 86 -1.61 -19.76 5.86
C ASN A 86 -0.20 -19.22 5.60
N GLN A 87 0.12 -18.09 6.20
CA GLN A 87 1.48 -17.60 6.22
C GLN A 87 2.30 -18.37 7.25
N GLU A 88 3.52 -18.76 6.89
CA GLU A 88 4.46 -19.38 7.84
C GLU A 88 4.79 -18.40 8.98
N GLU A 89 4.78 -18.91 10.20
CA GLU A 89 5.18 -18.14 11.37
C GLU A 89 6.70 -18.03 11.41
N LYS A 90 7.21 -16.87 11.01
CA LYS A 90 8.63 -16.52 10.99
C LYS A 90 8.87 -15.28 11.82
N ASP A 91 9.84 -15.35 12.73
CA ASP A 91 10.28 -14.18 13.47
C ASP A 91 11.06 -13.23 12.56
N ILE A 92 10.57 -12.00 12.48
CA ILE A 92 11.07 -10.94 11.61
C ILE A 92 11.45 -9.68 12.39
N LYS A 93 11.55 -9.77 13.73
CA LYS A 93 11.91 -8.63 14.59
C LYS A 93 13.10 -7.84 14.02
N ASN A 94 14.20 -8.52 13.70
CA ASN A 94 15.44 -7.88 13.24
C ASN A 94 15.31 -7.25 11.84
N ASN A 95 14.38 -7.76 11.03
CA ASN A 95 14.12 -7.18 9.72
C ASN A 95 13.29 -5.90 9.81
N VAL A 96 12.40 -5.80 10.80
CA VAL A 96 11.38 -4.72 10.86
C VAL A 96 11.63 -3.64 11.92
N PHE A 97 12.47 -3.89 12.90
CA PHE A 97 12.91 -2.87 13.87
C PHE A 97 14.34 -2.42 13.55
N ASN A 98 14.65 -1.15 13.78
CA ASN A 98 16.05 -0.69 13.77
C ASN A 98 16.75 -1.13 15.07
N ASP A 99 18.07 -1.24 15.02
CA ASP A 99 18.84 -1.82 16.13
C ASP A 99 18.82 -0.93 17.39
N ASP A 100 18.69 0.40 17.24
CA ASP A 100 18.73 1.32 18.39
C ASP A 100 17.38 1.93 18.79
N PHE A 101 17.15 2.00 20.10
CA PHE A 101 16.09 2.80 20.69
C PHE A 101 16.41 4.29 20.54
N ARG A 102 15.36 5.11 20.36
CA ARG A 102 15.46 6.57 20.37
C ARG A 102 14.91 7.11 21.69
N ILE A 103 15.49 8.21 22.17
CA ILE A 103 14.98 8.90 23.37
C ILE A 103 13.69 9.64 23.02
N LEU A 104 12.61 9.35 23.74
CA LEU A 104 11.35 10.08 23.64
C LEU A 104 11.38 11.29 24.58
N LYS A 105 11.59 12.49 24.02
CA LYS A 105 11.51 13.74 24.77
C LYS A 105 10.05 14.13 24.99
N THR A 106 9.53 13.85 26.18
CA THR A 106 8.17 14.23 26.60
C THR A 106 8.18 14.68 28.06
N SER A 107 7.41 15.73 28.38
CA SER A 107 7.13 16.17 29.75
C SER A 107 5.95 15.43 30.39
N ASN A 108 5.21 14.66 29.59
CA ASN A 108 4.01 13.96 30.03
C ASN A 108 4.36 12.51 30.40
N SER A 109 3.87 12.06 31.54
CA SER A 109 3.87 10.65 31.92
C SER A 109 2.80 9.89 31.13
N PHE A 110 3.01 8.59 30.95
CA PHE A 110 2.01 7.71 30.36
C PHE A 110 0.99 7.28 31.41
N ILE A 111 -0.30 7.37 31.07
CA ILE A 111 -1.39 6.84 31.90
C ILE A 111 -1.37 5.31 31.87
N GLN A 112 -1.04 4.72 30.72
CA GLN A 112 -0.93 3.28 30.54
C GLN A 112 0.37 2.73 31.12
N LYS A 113 0.31 1.51 31.67
CA LYS A 113 1.51 0.80 32.14
C LYS A 113 2.43 0.48 30.96
N LEU A 114 3.71 0.83 31.09
CA LEU A 114 4.74 0.45 30.14
C LEU A 114 5.09 -1.04 30.26
N PRO A 115 5.49 -1.71 29.16
CA PRO A 115 5.66 -1.18 27.81
C PRO A 115 4.32 -0.91 27.10
N ILE A 116 4.30 0.07 26.18
CA ILE A 116 3.11 0.40 25.39
C ILE A 116 3.39 0.32 23.89
N ILE A 117 2.31 0.15 23.14
CA ILE A 117 2.29 0.23 21.69
C ILE A 117 1.29 1.31 21.28
N ASP A 118 1.75 2.26 20.47
CA ASP A 118 0.90 3.09 19.63
C ASP A 118 0.86 2.47 18.22
N HIS A 119 -0.32 2.27 17.66
CA HIS A 119 -0.48 1.56 16.40
C HIS A 119 -1.60 2.12 15.53
N GLU A 120 -1.46 1.93 14.22
CA GLU A 120 -2.48 2.22 13.23
C GLU A 120 -2.42 1.20 12.09
N THR A 121 -3.57 0.64 11.72
CA THR A 121 -3.75 -0.25 10.58
C THR A 121 -4.55 0.49 9.51
N THR A 122 -4.11 0.44 8.25
CA THR A 122 -4.77 1.13 7.14
C THR A 122 -4.76 0.24 5.88
N PRO A 123 -5.80 -0.56 5.62
CA PRO A 123 -6.01 -1.21 4.34
C PRO A 123 -6.17 -0.15 3.24
N SER A 124 -5.52 -0.40 2.10
CA SER A 124 -5.68 0.33 0.85
C SER A 124 -6.53 -0.51 -0.08
N PHE A 125 -7.57 0.10 -0.63
CA PHE A 125 -8.44 -0.56 -1.60
C PHE A 125 -8.19 -0.01 -3.01
N ASN A 126 -7.91 -0.90 -3.96
CA ASN A 126 -7.74 -0.55 -5.36
C ASN A 126 -9.12 -0.43 -6.03
N LYS A 127 -9.31 0.58 -6.89
CA LYS A 127 -10.48 0.73 -7.79
C LYS A 127 -11.87 0.78 -7.14
N ASN A 128 -12.02 0.57 -5.83
CA ASN A 128 -13.30 0.55 -5.12
C ASN A 128 -13.40 1.70 -4.11
N ASP A 129 -13.80 2.86 -4.61
CA ASP A 129 -14.01 4.06 -3.79
C ASP A 129 -15.06 3.86 -2.69
N ASN A 130 -15.99 2.92 -2.87
CA ASN A 130 -17.00 2.63 -1.86
C ASN A 130 -16.40 1.93 -0.63
N PHE A 131 -15.50 0.96 -0.83
CA PHE A 131 -14.76 0.33 0.27
C PHE A 131 -13.90 1.33 1.02
N LYS A 132 -13.20 2.21 0.29
CA LYS A 132 -12.40 3.28 0.90
C LYS A 132 -13.25 4.22 1.76
N LYS A 133 -14.37 4.72 1.22
CA LYS A 133 -15.29 5.61 1.95
C LYS A 133 -15.92 4.93 3.17
N PHE A 134 -16.29 3.66 3.03
CA PHE A 134 -16.84 2.89 4.14
C PHE A 134 -15.79 2.64 5.24
N TYR A 135 -14.57 2.28 4.86
CA TYR A 135 -13.47 2.04 5.80
C TYR A 135 -13.18 3.24 6.69
N GLU A 136 -13.20 4.46 6.14
CA GLU A 136 -13.00 5.69 6.91
C GLU A 136 -14.02 5.87 8.05
N LYS A 137 -15.26 5.39 7.87
CA LYS A 137 -16.28 5.38 8.92
C LYS A 137 -16.10 4.17 9.85
N TRP A 138 -15.88 2.99 9.27
CA TRP A 138 -15.77 1.71 9.97
C TRP A 138 -14.60 1.68 10.97
N LYS A 139 -13.46 2.32 10.63
CA LYS A 139 -12.25 2.33 11.46
C LYS A 139 -12.43 3.06 12.80
N ILE A 140 -13.35 4.02 12.87
CA ILE A 140 -13.66 4.77 14.10
C ILE A 140 -14.29 3.84 15.14
N GLN A 141 -15.12 2.90 14.68
CA GLN A 141 -15.86 1.97 15.54
C GLN A 141 -15.07 0.69 15.85
N ASN A 142 -14.09 0.34 15.02
CA ASN A 142 -13.36 -0.93 15.09
C ASN A 142 -11.88 -0.78 15.48
N ASN A 143 -11.50 0.34 16.13
CA ASN A 143 -10.16 0.59 16.66
C ASN A 143 -9.03 0.37 15.62
N GLY A 144 -9.16 0.97 14.43
CA GLY A 144 -8.09 0.95 13.42
C GLY A 144 -6.81 1.67 13.85
N LYS A 145 -6.87 2.42 14.95
CA LYS A 145 -5.76 3.10 15.61
C LYS A 145 -5.95 3.05 17.12
N GLY A 146 -4.86 2.95 17.89
CA GLY A 146 -4.95 3.04 19.33
C GLY A 146 -3.62 2.93 20.06
N ARG A 147 -3.69 3.17 21.37
CA ARG A 147 -2.58 2.95 22.30
C ARG A 147 -2.98 1.92 23.34
N LYS A 148 -2.12 0.92 23.57
CA LYS A 148 -2.36 -0.13 24.56
C LYS A 148 -1.08 -0.55 25.26
N SER A 149 -1.19 -0.96 26.52
CA SER A 149 -0.13 -1.68 27.23
C SER A 149 0.09 -3.05 26.59
N VAL A 150 1.34 -3.51 26.61
CA VAL A 150 1.73 -4.82 26.11
C VAL A 150 1.96 -5.76 27.28
N SER A 151 1.48 -6.98 27.15
CA SER A 151 1.80 -8.03 28.12
C SER A 151 3.27 -8.44 27.98
N THR A 152 3.95 -8.60 29.10
CA THR A 152 5.30 -9.19 29.18
C THR A 152 5.29 -10.70 29.41
N THR A 153 4.11 -11.28 29.66
CA THR A 153 3.95 -12.70 30.00
C THR A 153 3.27 -13.51 28.89
N SER A 154 2.68 -12.84 27.91
CA SER A 154 1.93 -13.49 26.84
C SER A 154 2.18 -12.81 25.49
N GLU A 155 1.97 -13.57 24.42
CA GLU A 155 1.88 -13.03 23.09
C GLU A 155 0.77 -11.96 23.02
N THR A 156 1.08 -10.84 22.37
CA THR A 156 0.16 -9.73 22.15
C THR A 156 -0.11 -9.58 20.66
N ILE A 157 -1.39 -9.60 20.27
CA ILE A 157 -1.79 -9.18 18.92
C ILE A 157 -1.63 -7.68 18.85
N VAL A 158 -0.67 -7.22 18.06
CA VAL A 158 -0.33 -5.81 17.89
C VAL A 158 -1.42 -5.14 17.05
N ASN A 159 -1.57 -5.60 15.81
CA ASN A 159 -2.60 -5.16 14.88
C ASN A 159 -3.33 -6.37 14.30
N SER A 160 -4.59 -6.16 13.94
CA SER A 160 -5.38 -7.14 13.20
C SER A 160 -6.33 -6.43 12.24
N PHE A 161 -6.49 -7.00 11.06
CA PHE A 161 -7.54 -6.64 10.12
C PHE A 161 -8.29 -7.90 9.71
N ASP A 162 -9.57 -7.96 10.07
CA ASP A 162 -10.50 -8.99 9.63
C ASP A 162 -11.24 -8.48 8.39
N PHE A 163 -10.75 -8.89 7.23
CA PHE A 163 -11.31 -8.47 5.95
C PHE A 163 -12.69 -9.09 5.71
N LEU A 164 -12.95 -10.28 6.24
CA LEU A 164 -14.27 -10.90 6.11
C LEU A 164 -15.30 -10.13 6.94
N LYS A 165 -14.96 -9.75 8.17
CA LYS A 165 -15.81 -8.90 9.01
C LYS A 165 -16.06 -7.57 8.31
N PHE A 166 -15.02 -6.93 7.78
CA PHE A 166 -15.16 -5.69 7.00
C PHE A 166 -16.18 -5.84 5.85
N LEU A 167 -16.06 -6.88 5.03
CA LEU A 167 -16.99 -7.13 3.92
C LEU A 167 -18.42 -7.38 4.41
N LYS A 168 -18.58 -8.19 5.47
CA LYS A 168 -19.90 -8.46 6.07
C LYS A 168 -20.55 -7.18 6.57
N ASP A 169 -19.82 -6.35 7.31
CA ASP A 169 -20.33 -5.08 7.84
C ASP A 169 -20.70 -4.11 6.71
N TYR A 170 -19.87 -4.04 5.66
CA TYR A 170 -20.15 -3.25 4.46
C TYR A 170 -21.48 -3.65 3.80
N TYR A 171 -21.70 -4.94 3.57
CA TYR A 171 -22.93 -5.41 2.91
C TYR A 171 -24.16 -5.30 3.82
N LYS A 172 -23.99 -5.43 5.15
CA LYS A 172 -25.06 -5.18 6.12
C LYS A 172 -25.53 -3.72 6.04
N GLU A 173 -24.60 -2.76 6.05
CA GLU A 173 -24.94 -1.32 5.98
C GLU A 173 -25.57 -0.94 4.63
N LYS A 174 -25.07 -1.50 3.53
CA LYS A 174 -25.53 -1.12 2.18
C LYS A 174 -26.95 -1.56 1.84
N ASN A 175 -27.34 -2.77 2.24
CA ASN A 175 -28.47 -3.45 1.60
C ASN A 175 -29.49 -4.08 2.57
N ALA A 176 -29.34 -3.92 3.90
CA ALA A 176 -30.22 -4.55 4.91
C ALA A 176 -30.49 -6.05 4.64
N LEU A 177 -29.46 -6.78 4.19
CA LEU A 177 -29.58 -8.16 3.71
C LEU A 177 -29.59 -9.17 4.85
N THR A 178 -30.24 -10.31 4.59
CA THR A 178 -30.11 -11.53 5.41
C THR A 178 -28.68 -12.08 5.33
N GLU A 179 -28.24 -12.82 6.36
CA GLU A 179 -26.89 -13.40 6.41
C GLU A 179 -26.59 -14.35 5.24
N GLU A 180 -27.59 -15.06 4.76
CA GLU A 180 -27.48 -15.96 3.61
C GLU A 180 -27.14 -15.20 2.32
N LYS A 181 -27.84 -14.09 2.07
CA LYS A 181 -27.57 -13.24 0.89
C LYS A 181 -26.17 -12.63 0.97
N ILE A 182 -25.76 -12.18 2.14
CA ILE A 182 -24.39 -11.65 2.36
C ILE A 182 -23.36 -12.73 2.06
N SER A 183 -23.56 -13.96 2.54
CA SER A 183 -22.62 -15.06 2.34
C SER A 183 -22.31 -15.34 0.86
N ASN A 184 -23.31 -15.16 -0.02
CA ASN A 184 -23.13 -15.31 -1.47
C ASN A 184 -22.35 -14.15 -2.12
N MET A 185 -22.27 -12.98 -1.47
CA MET A 185 -21.54 -11.82 -1.95
C MET A 185 -20.06 -11.81 -1.54
N LEU A 186 -19.64 -12.64 -0.57
CA LEU A 186 -18.28 -12.68 -0.04
C LEU A 186 -17.31 -13.41 -0.99
N LYS A 187 -17.26 -13.01 -2.25
CA LYS A 187 -16.49 -13.65 -3.31
C LYS A 187 -14.98 -13.45 -3.11
N ALA A 188 -14.18 -14.45 -3.51
CA ALA A 188 -12.72 -14.36 -3.51
C ALA A 188 -12.18 -13.25 -4.42
N SER A 189 -12.96 -12.79 -5.40
CA SER A 189 -12.65 -11.62 -6.23
C SER A 189 -12.40 -10.36 -5.41
N HIS A 190 -12.98 -10.21 -4.21
CA HIS A 190 -12.72 -9.07 -3.33
C HIS A 190 -11.28 -8.99 -2.82
N LEU A 191 -10.51 -10.09 -2.88
CA LEU A 191 -9.07 -10.04 -2.61
C LEU A 191 -8.32 -9.16 -3.62
N LEU A 192 -8.85 -8.99 -4.84
CA LEU A 192 -8.28 -8.05 -5.84
C LEU A 192 -8.55 -6.59 -5.48
N ASP A 193 -9.59 -6.31 -4.70
CA ASP A 193 -9.92 -4.97 -4.24
C ASP A 193 -8.98 -4.54 -3.10
N LEU A 194 -8.41 -5.48 -2.33
CA LEU A 194 -7.48 -5.20 -1.25
C LEU A 194 -6.04 -5.11 -1.78
N GLU A 195 -5.54 -3.89 -1.97
CA GLU A 195 -4.21 -3.66 -2.57
C GLU A 195 -3.06 -3.97 -1.62
N LEU A 196 -3.15 -3.47 -0.38
CA LEU A 196 -2.16 -3.63 0.66
C LEU A 196 -2.76 -3.26 2.03
N ILE A 197 -2.09 -3.64 3.12
CA ILE A 197 -2.45 -3.21 4.47
C ILE A 197 -1.25 -2.51 5.10
N LYS A 198 -1.32 -1.19 5.23
CA LYS A 198 -0.29 -0.41 5.94
C LYS A 198 -0.46 -0.61 7.42
N ASN A 199 0.66 -0.76 8.11
CA ASN A 199 0.71 -0.86 9.55
C ASN A 199 1.79 0.12 10.04
N ASN A 200 1.39 1.05 10.89
CA ASN A 200 2.28 1.94 11.61
C ASN A 200 2.30 1.52 13.07
N PHE A 201 3.47 1.61 13.68
CA PHE A 201 3.70 1.10 15.01
C PHE A 201 4.87 1.84 15.66
N THR A 202 4.65 2.23 16.91
CA THR A 202 5.67 2.80 17.80
C THR A 202 5.60 2.07 19.15
N TYR A 203 6.68 1.39 19.50
CA TYR A 203 6.88 0.75 20.81
C TYR A 203 7.54 1.72 21.77
N VAL A 204 7.07 1.80 23.01
CA VAL A 204 7.67 2.65 24.04
C VAL A 204 7.89 1.87 25.33
N ILE A 205 9.08 2.07 25.92
CA ILE A 205 9.51 1.49 27.20
C ILE A 205 10.12 2.58 28.09
N GLU A 206 10.35 2.25 29.35
CA GLU A 206 11.11 3.07 30.28
C GLU A 206 12.37 2.32 30.72
N ARG A 207 13.52 2.99 30.62
CA ARG A 207 14.81 2.53 31.16
C ARG A 207 15.53 3.69 31.78
N GLU A 208 16.13 3.48 32.96
CA GLU A 208 16.96 4.51 33.62
C GLU A 208 16.23 5.87 33.77
N LYS A 209 14.91 5.84 34.03
CA LYS A 209 14.02 7.03 34.11
C LYS A 209 13.89 7.82 32.81
N GLN A 210 14.22 7.22 31.67
CA GLN A 210 14.03 7.78 30.33
C GLN A 210 13.03 6.94 29.54
N TYR A 211 12.15 7.61 28.81
CA TYR A 211 11.31 6.94 27.83
C TYR A 211 12.08 6.72 26.54
N LEU A 212 12.06 5.47 26.08
CA LEU A 212 12.72 5.03 24.88
C LEU A 212 11.69 4.49 23.91
N TYR A 213 11.85 4.74 22.62
CA TYR A 213 10.92 4.26 21.60
C TYR A 213 11.61 3.63 20.39
N LYS A 214 10.88 2.71 19.74
CA LYS A 214 11.25 2.11 18.45
C LYS A 214 10.06 2.16 17.51
N ASP A 215 10.30 2.69 16.32
CA ASP A 215 9.32 2.65 15.23
C ASP A 215 9.54 1.40 14.39
N LEU A 216 8.43 0.87 13.88
CA LEU A 216 8.47 -0.13 12.82
C LEU A 216 8.97 0.48 11.52
N LYS A 217 9.87 -0.21 10.82
CA LYS A 217 10.28 0.16 9.46
C LYS A 217 9.05 0.19 8.55
N ALA A 218 8.85 1.34 7.91
CA ALA A 218 7.69 1.58 7.08
C ALA A 218 7.56 0.53 5.96
N LYS A 219 6.31 0.20 5.61
CA LYS A 219 5.91 -0.54 4.40
C LYS A 219 6.30 -2.03 4.31
N ILE A 220 7.23 -2.56 5.12
CA ILE A 220 7.59 -4.00 5.10
C ILE A 220 6.37 -4.90 5.31
N ILE A 221 5.52 -4.57 6.28
CA ILE A 221 4.29 -5.30 6.57
C ILE A 221 3.34 -5.29 5.37
N ALA A 222 3.22 -4.14 4.70
CA ALA A 222 2.30 -3.95 3.58
C ALA A 222 2.70 -4.80 2.37
N VAL A 223 4.01 -4.88 2.08
CA VAL A 223 4.56 -5.70 0.98
C VAL A 223 4.32 -7.18 1.23
N ASN A 224 4.62 -7.65 2.45
CA ASN A 224 4.42 -9.05 2.80
C ASN A 224 2.94 -9.50 2.68
N ILE A 225 2.01 -8.69 3.19
CA ILE A 225 0.57 -9.00 3.08
C ILE A 225 0.13 -9.04 1.62
N ARG A 226 0.63 -8.11 0.79
CA ARG A 226 0.33 -8.08 -0.65
C ARG A 226 0.80 -9.35 -1.36
N GLU A 227 2.03 -9.80 -1.09
CA GLU A 227 2.57 -11.03 -1.66
C GLU A 227 1.79 -12.27 -1.20
N PHE A 228 1.37 -12.32 0.06
CA PHE A 228 0.49 -13.38 0.57
C PHE A 228 -0.85 -13.40 -0.18
N ILE A 229 -1.52 -12.25 -0.34
CA ILE A 229 -2.79 -12.14 -1.09
C ILE A 229 -2.60 -12.58 -2.55
N LYS A 230 -1.50 -12.16 -3.19
CA LYS A 230 -1.16 -12.54 -4.57
C LYS A 230 -1.00 -14.06 -4.70
N LYS A 231 -0.24 -14.70 -3.79
CA LYS A 231 -0.09 -16.17 -3.77
C LYS A 231 -1.43 -16.90 -3.57
N CYS A 232 -2.35 -16.34 -2.79
CA CYS A 232 -3.71 -16.90 -2.65
C CYS A 232 -4.48 -16.85 -3.98
N ILE A 233 -4.47 -15.69 -4.64
CA ILE A 233 -5.14 -15.46 -5.93
C ILE A 233 -4.56 -16.38 -7.01
N ASP A 234 -3.24 -16.44 -7.11
CA ASP A 234 -2.55 -17.27 -8.11
C ASP A 234 -2.81 -18.74 -7.83
N GLY A 235 -2.76 -19.17 -6.56
CA GLY A 235 -3.09 -20.54 -6.17
C GLY A 235 -4.53 -20.95 -6.53
N LEU A 236 -5.51 -20.05 -6.43
CA LEU A 236 -6.87 -20.32 -6.91
C LEU A 236 -6.93 -20.39 -8.44
N ARG A 237 -6.29 -19.45 -9.15
CA ARG A 237 -6.27 -19.44 -10.62
C ARG A 237 -5.63 -20.69 -11.20
N GLU A 238 -4.51 -21.14 -10.64
CA GLU A 238 -3.84 -22.39 -11.01
C GLU A 238 -4.77 -23.59 -10.84
N PHE A 239 -5.49 -23.66 -9.71
CA PHE A 239 -6.46 -24.72 -9.49
C PHE A 239 -7.61 -24.65 -10.51
N GLY A 240 -8.13 -23.45 -10.76
CA GLY A 240 -9.20 -23.22 -11.74
C GLY A 240 -8.76 -23.64 -13.15
N ALA A 241 -7.55 -23.29 -13.57
CA ALA A 241 -7.00 -23.70 -14.86
C ALA A 241 -6.84 -25.23 -14.94
N LYS A 242 -6.32 -25.87 -13.89
CA LYS A 242 -6.10 -27.31 -13.84
C LYS A 242 -7.39 -28.13 -13.88
N ASN A 243 -8.50 -27.56 -13.41
CA ASN A 243 -9.82 -28.20 -13.33
C ASN A 243 -10.85 -27.58 -14.29
N ASN A 244 -10.43 -26.75 -15.25
CA ASN A 244 -11.32 -26.07 -16.22
C ASN A 244 -12.45 -25.22 -15.59
N ILE A 245 -12.21 -24.65 -14.40
CA ILE A 245 -13.16 -23.78 -13.70
C ILE A 245 -12.91 -22.31 -14.08
N ASN A 246 -13.67 -21.84 -15.06
CA ASN A 246 -13.65 -20.44 -15.46
C ASN A 246 -14.16 -19.51 -14.35
N ASN A 247 -13.54 -18.33 -14.24
CA ASN A 247 -13.91 -17.29 -13.26
C ASN A 247 -13.94 -17.78 -11.80
N ILE A 248 -13.02 -18.66 -11.42
CA ILE A 248 -12.96 -19.26 -10.07
C ILE A 248 -13.06 -18.23 -8.93
N LEU A 249 -12.45 -17.05 -9.08
CA LEU A 249 -12.50 -15.99 -8.06
C LEU A 249 -13.92 -15.46 -7.79
N ASN A 250 -14.79 -15.45 -8.80
CA ASN A 250 -16.19 -15.01 -8.67
C ASN A 250 -17.10 -16.14 -8.16
N LYS A 251 -16.65 -17.41 -8.24
CA LYS A 251 -17.38 -18.56 -7.73
C LYS A 251 -17.04 -18.86 -6.27
N ALA A 252 -15.75 -18.80 -5.93
CA ALA A 252 -15.24 -19.12 -4.62
C ALA A 252 -15.66 -18.08 -3.56
N ILE A 253 -15.96 -18.55 -2.35
CA ILE A 253 -16.45 -17.76 -1.22
C ILE A 253 -15.38 -17.68 -0.13
N ILE A 254 -15.08 -16.47 0.33
CA ILE A 254 -14.22 -16.23 1.48
C ILE A 254 -14.97 -16.65 2.75
N LYS A 255 -14.39 -17.57 3.50
CA LYS A 255 -14.89 -18.05 4.80
C LYS A 255 -14.10 -17.52 5.98
N GLN A 256 -12.84 -17.14 5.74
CA GLN A 256 -11.98 -16.43 6.69
C GLN A 256 -10.97 -15.58 5.92
N ALA A 257 -10.69 -14.36 6.38
CA ALA A 257 -9.61 -13.54 5.87
C ALA A 257 -9.10 -12.59 6.97
N THR A 258 -8.08 -13.03 7.71
CA THR A 258 -7.53 -12.31 8.86
C THR A 258 -6.04 -12.05 8.65
N PHE A 259 -5.64 -10.81 8.85
CA PHE A 259 -4.25 -10.37 8.76
C PHE A 259 -3.84 -9.78 10.10
N SER A 260 -2.89 -10.39 10.79
CA SER A 260 -2.48 -9.95 12.11
C SER A 260 -0.98 -9.94 12.28
N THR A 261 -0.54 -9.11 13.22
CA THR A 261 0.85 -9.03 13.68
C THR A 261 0.88 -9.38 15.13
N LYS A 262 1.85 -10.20 15.52
CA LYS A 262 2.00 -10.64 16.90
C LYS A 262 3.37 -10.27 17.41
N MET A 263 3.42 -10.02 18.71
CA MET A 263 4.62 -9.61 19.41
C MET A 263 4.71 -10.32 20.75
N THR A 264 5.91 -10.74 21.11
CA THR A 264 6.23 -11.15 22.48
C THR A 264 7.30 -10.20 23.03
N ILE A 265 7.22 -9.92 24.32
CA ILE A 265 8.17 -9.05 25.02
C ILE A 265 8.96 -9.90 26.02
N ASP A 266 10.26 -9.66 26.11
CA ASP A 266 11.10 -10.24 27.14
C ASP A 266 10.76 -9.61 28.51
N PRO A 267 10.40 -10.41 29.53
CA PRO A 267 9.88 -9.88 30.78
C PRO A 267 10.94 -9.19 31.66
N ILE A 268 12.23 -9.40 31.38
CA ILE A 268 13.33 -8.83 32.17
C ILE A 268 13.77 -7.52 31.54
N THR A 269 14.09 -7.56 30.25
CA THR A 269 14.62 -6.42 29.49
C THR A 269 13.53 -5.49 28.98
N HIS A 270 12.28 -5.95 28.93
CA HIS A 270 11.17 -5.27 28.26
C HIS A 270 11.45 -4.99 26.78
N GLU A 271 12.29 -5.80 26.12
CA GLU A 271 12.49 -5.70 24.68
C GLU A 271 11.52 -6.56 23.90
N ILE A 272 11.25 -6.17 22.66
CA ILE A 272 10.58 -7.03 21.70
C ILE A 272 11.44 -8.28 21.54
N LYS A 273 10.90 -9.46 21.84
CA LYS A 273 11.59 -10.75 21.74
C LYS A 273 11.34 -11.39 20.37
N HIS A 274 10.06 -11.56 20.02
CA HIS A 274 9.63 -12.05 18.71
C HIS A 274 8.61 -11.10 18.09
N PHE A 275 8.64 -11.00 16.76
CA PHE A 275 7.64 -10.30 15.98
C PHE A 275 7.27 -11.13 14.75
N THR A 276 6.02 -11.53 14.61
CA THR A 276 5.57 -12.44 13.55
C THR A 276 4.36 -11.89 12.80
N PHE A 277 4.22 -12.29 11.53
CA PHE A 277 2.97 -12.13 10.79
C PHE A 277 2.15 -13.39 10.87
N ASN A 278 0.85 -13.22 11.07
CA ASN A 278 -0.12 -14.29 11.03
C ASN A 278 -1.27 -13.86 10.11
N SER A 279 -1.14 -14.26 8.84
CA SER A 279 -2.12 -14.05 7.79
C SER A 279 -2.76 -15.39 7.45
N LYS A 280 -4.09 -15.43 7.42
CA LYS A 280 -4.87 -16.62 7.09
C LYS A 280 -6.04 -16.27 6.20
N ILE A 281 -6.20 -17.02 5.12
CA ILE A 281 -7.35 -16.95 4.22
C ILE A 281 -7.89 -18.37 4.02
N ASN A 282 -9.17 -18.58 4.35
CA ASN A 282 -9.90 -19.81 4.03
C ASN A 282 -10.99 -19.49 3.01
N ILE A 283 -11.06 -20.30 1.95
CA ILE A 283 -11.96 -20.10 0.82
C ILE A 283 -12.63 -21.42 0.48
N SER A 284 -13.95 -21.41 0.31
CA SER A 284 -14.71 -22.57 -0.15
C SER A 284 -15.13 -22.39 -1.60
N LEU A 285 -15.06 -23.45 -2.40
CA LEU A 285 -15.57 -23.50 -3.76
C LEU A 285 -16.60 -24.62 -3.88
N LYS A 286 -17.77 -24.28 -4.41
CA LYS A 286 -18.74 -25.25 -4.91
C LYS A 286 -18.73 -25.20 -6.44
N ASN A 287 -18.44 -26.33 -7.05
CA ASN A 287 -18.46 -26.55 -8.49
C ASN A 287 -19.76 -27.29 -8.81
N GLU A 288 -20.61 -26.63 -9.58
CA GLU A 288 -21.88 -27.18 -10.09
C GLU A 288 -21.66 -27.96 -11.39
#